data_AF-A0A945A9A6-F1
#
_entry.id   AF-A0A945A9A6-F1
#
_cell.length_a   1.000
_cell.length_b   1.000
_cell.length_c   1.000
_cell.angle_alpha   90.00
_cell.angle_beta   90.00
_cell.angle_gamma   90.00
#
_symmetry.space_group_name_H-M   'P 1'
#
loop_
_entity.id
_entity.type
_entity.pdbx_description
1 polymer ?
#
loop_
_entity_poly.entity_id
_entity_poly.type
_entity_poly.pdbx_seq_one_letter_code
_entity_poly.pdbx_strand_id
1 'polypeptide(L)' 'MTKLAFLGLGVMGYPMAGHLFNAGHNVKVYNRT' A
#
# COMPACT_ATOMS: atom_id res chain seq x y z
N MET A 1 2.12 -9.85 -11.04
CA MET A 1 2.22 -8.41 -10.73
C MET A 1 0.85 -7.78 -10.90
N THR A 2 0.19 -7.43 -9.79
CA THR A 2 -1.17 -6.86 -9.80
C THR A 2 -1.09 -5.36 -9.51
N LYS A 3 -1.84 -4.53 -10.23
CA LYS A 3 -1.89 -3.08 -9.99
C LYS A 3 -2.99 -2.76 -9.00
N LEU A 4 -2.63 -2.18 -7.85
CA LEU A 4 -3.52 -1.98 -6.71
C LEU A 4 -3.34 -0.57 -6.15
N ALA A 5 -4.41 -0.02 -5.59
CA ALA A 5 -4.37 1.24 -4.85
C ALA A 5 -4.70 0.99 -3.37
N PHE A 6 -3.90 1.56 -2.46
CA PHE A 6 -4.06 1.45 -1.02
C PHE A 6 -4.37 2.84 -0.45
N LEU A 7 -5.54 2.98 0.19
CA LEU A 7 -6.03 4.26 0.70
C LEU A 7 -5.94 4.27 2.22
N GLY A 8 -5.16 5.20 2.76
CA GLY A 8 -4.97 5.39 4.20
C GLY A 8 -3.66 4.80 4.71
N LEU A 9 -2.82 5.63 5.31
CA LEU A 9 -1.52 5.24 5.87
C LEU A 9 -1.49 5.45 7.38
N GLY A 10 -2.38 4.76 8.10
CA GLY A 10 -2.33 4.69 9.56
C GLY A 10 -1.23 3.73 10.06
N VAL A 11 -1.20 3.51 11.38
CA VAL A 11 -0.25 2.60 12.06
C VAL A 11 -0.23 1.21 11.43
N MET A 12 -1.40 0.69 11.03
CA MET A 12 -1.53 -0.59 10.34
C MET A 12 -1.37 -0.48 8.81
N GLY A 13 -1.80 0.64 8.22
CA GLY A 13 -1.86 0.79 6.76
C GLY A 13 -0.49 0.82 6.09
N TYR A 14 0.47 1.50 6.71
CA TYR A 14 1.85 1.60 6.20
C TYR A 14 2.57 0.24 6.08
N PRO A 15 2.67 -0.59 7.15
CA PRO A 15 3.32 -1.90 7.03
C PRO A 15 2.56 -2.83 6.06
N MET A 16 1.24 -2.73 5.99
CA MET A 16 0.44 -3.56 5.08
C MET A 16 0.66 -3.21 3.60
N ALA A 17 0.75 -1.93 3.26
CA ALA A 17 1.15 -1.49 1.92
C ALA A 17 2.57 -1.93 1.57
N GLY A 18 3.49 -1.92 2.55
CA GLY A 18 4.85 -2.43 2.39
C GLY A 18 4.90 -3.93 2.10
N HIS A 19 4.07 -4.74 2.76
CA HIS A 19 3.97 -6.17 2.46
C HIS A 19 3.50 -6.43 1.02
N LEU A 20 2.50 -5.67 0.54
CA LEU A 20 2.01 -5.79 -0.83
C LEU A 20 3.08 -5.41 -1.87
N PHE A 21 3.87 -4.37 -1.58
CA PHE A 21 5.01 -3.99 -2.42
C PHE A 21 6.09 -5.09 -2.43
N ASN A 22 6.48 -5.60 -1.26
CA ASN A 22 7.49 -6.66 -1.12
C ASN A 22 7.05 -7.99 -1.76
N ALA A 23 5.75 -8.25 -1.81
CA ALA A 23 5.17 -9.38 -2.55
C ALA A 23 5.18 -9.20 -4.08
N GLY A 24 5.69 -8.07 -4.60
CA GLY A 24 5.82 -7.80 -6.03
C GLY A 24 4.56 -7.24 -6.70
N HIS A 25 3.64 -6.66 -5.92
CA HIS A 25 2.50 -5.93 -6.47
C HIS A 25 2.88 -4.47 -6.79
N ASN A 26 2.26 -3.92 -7.83
CA ASN A 26 2.40 -2.50 -8.17
C ASN A 26 1.39 -1.71 -7.35
N VAL A 27 1.82 -1.23 -6.19
CA VAL A 27 0.98 -0.54 -5.21
C VAL A 27 1.11 0.97 -5.38
N LYS A 28 -0.02 1.66 -5.57
CA LYS A 28 -0.13 3.11 -5.39
C LYS A 28 -0.77 3.42 -4.05
N VAL A 29 -0.19 4.36 -3.32
CA VAL A 29 -0.67 4.72 -1.98
C VAL A 29 -1.22 6.14 -2.00
N TYR A 30 -2.33 6.38 -1.29
CA TYR A 30 -2.86 7.72 -1.09
C TYR A 30 -3.35 7.89 0.33
N ASN A 31 -2.99 9.00 0.94
CA ASN A 31 -3.51 9.44 2.22
C ASN A 31 -4.01 10.88 2.08
N ARG A 32 -5.06 11.26 2.83
CA ARG A 32 -5.65 12.60 2.71
C ARG A 32 -4.80 13.71 3.35
N THR A 33 -3.84 13.33 4.19
CA THR A 33 -2.87 14.21 4.87
C THR A 33 -1.47 13.78 4.51
#